data_AF-A0AAC8TAF4-F1
#
_entry.id   AF-A0AAC8TAF4-F1
#
_cell.length_a   1.000
_cell.length_b   1.000
_cell.length_c   1.000
_cell.angle_alpha   90.00
_cell.angle_beta   90.00
_cell.angle_gamma   90.00
#
_symmetry.space_group_name_H-M   'P 1'
#
loop_
_entity.id
_entity.type
_entity.pdbx_description
1 polymer ?
#
loop_
_entity_poly.entity_id
_entity_poly.type
_entity_poly.pdbx_seq_one_letter_code
_entity_poly.pdbx_strand_id
1 'polypeptide(L)'
;MLETSSRAPHRARLVTVLLLSALLSAPPARAAEGATPLEDNRRITEGYIQLANAFQALLDADFQPGGTSGLRPNWFAFAPHASQAAGKGMLNAALALRILDAARGRPSLSVLEALERVGLTGTLRLSVEQLALELVVRGLPTDVASALGALTTGMNGEALADPRTLATTASRFAALYWGAPGLMPLDKAEAVVLTLERTLHGGNVAIFADIGGAANAYLAWRQSAGEVRPERVLSEFPLAGARPEEARLAYDYARAHAQDTPRPYAFDALFPGMEGRSLVVAAFALYERARLTEERTEREALIAVANNYLAWREQHEAVQGAFTPAEASTDEVSRPEVMRTMTPMLVVHFGTLKWTLADYAYAHADRDGNPMTSQPTDYGWATFWDRWPPILDSFEKGYAEPTAPWVMPEPLEDPTAG
;
A
#
# COMPACT_ATOMS: atom_id res chain seq x y z
N MET A 1 22.30 -53.26 -23.68
CA MET A 1 23.43 -52.31 -23.63
C MET A 1 22.88 -50.99 -24.17
N LEU A 2 22.29 -50.08 -23.38
CA LEU A 2 22.88 -49.25 -22.29
C LEU A 2 24.26 -48.74 -22.75
N GLU A 3 24.52 -47.45 -22.96
CA GLU A 3 24.08 -46.23 -22.25
C GLU A 3 24.10 -45.01 -23.19
N THR A 4 23.16 -44.08 -23.05
CA THR A 4 23.36 -42.67 -23.43
C THR A 4 23.25 -41.82 -22.17
N SER A 5 24.40 -41.36 -21.68
CA SER A 5 24.53 -40.45 -20.56
C SER A 5 24.13 -39.03 -20.98
N SER A 6 22.97 -38.58 -20.51
CA SER A 6 22.59 -37.16 -20.54
C SER A 6 22.99 -36.53 -19.21
N ARG A 7 24.04 -35.70 -19.24
CA ARG A 7 24.39 -34.79 -18.14
C ARG A 7 24.03 -33.36 -18.54
N ALA A 8 23.05 -32.78 -17.83
CA ALA A 8 23.00 -31.44 -17.23
C ALA A 8 21.53 -31.01 -17.07
N PRO A 9 21.13 -30.34 -15.96
CA PRO A 9 21.54 -28.95 -15.75
C PRO A 9 21.93 -28.63 -14.30
N HIS A 10 23.23 -28.43 -14.06
CA HIS A 10 23.73 -27.81 -12.82
C HIS A 10 23.61 -26.26 -12.82
N ARG A 11 23.25 -25.63 -13.95
CA ARG A 11 23.21 -24.15 -14.07
C ARG A 11 21.94 -23.51 -13.50
N ALA A 12 20.79 -24.18 -13.57
CA ALA A 12 19.53 -23.63 -13.04
C ALA A 12 19.58 -23.47 -11.50
N ARG A 13 20.20 -24.42 -10.79
CA ARG A 13 20.30 -24.39 -9.32
C ARG A 13 21.22 -23.30 -8.78
N LEU A 14 22.22 -22.85 -9.54
CA LEU A 14 23.20 -21.85 -9.10
C LEU A 14 22.63 -20.43 -9.11
N VAL A 15 21.74 -20.11 -10.05
CA VAL A 15 21.07 -18.80 -10.13
C VAL A 15 20.02 -18.64 -9.02
N THR A 16 19.27 -19.71 -8.71
CA THR A 16 18.31 -19.73 -7.60
C THR A 16 19.00 -19.54 -6.25
N VAL A 17 20.16 -20.17 -6.03
CA VAL A 17 20.92 -20.04 -4.76
C VAL A 17 21.50 -18.63 -4.58
N LEU A 18 21.94 -17.96 -5.65
CA LEU A 18 22.48 -16.60 -5.57
C LEU A 18 21.41 -15.53 -5.31
N LEU A 19 20.21 -15.67 -5.88
CA LEU A 19 19.08 -14.76 -5.60
C LEU A 19 18.50 -14.95 -4.18
N LEU A 20 18.51 -16.17 -3.66
CA LEU A 20 18.11 -16.45 -2.27
C LEU A 20 19.13 -16.00 -1.23
N SER A 21 20.41 -15.84 -1.61
CA SER A 21 21.47 -15.33 -0.72
C SER A 21 21.36 -13.81 -0.51
N ALA A 22 20.79 -13.06 -1.47
CA ALA A 22 20.56 -11.62 -1.33
C ALA A 22 19.46 -11.28 -0.32
N LEU A 23 18.48 -12.18 -0.10
CA LEU A 23 17.42 -12.03 0.90
C LEU A 23 17.94 -12.02 2.36
N LEU A 24 19.16 -12.55 2.60
CA LEU A 24 19.74 -12.68 3.94
C LEU A 24 20.39 -11.39 4.48
N SER A 25 20.43 -10.32 3.69
CA SER A 25 21.06 -9.04 4.09
C SER A 25 20.10 -7.86 4.15
N ALA A 26 18.79 -8.07 4.00
CA ALA A 26 17.81 -7.00 4.18
C ALA A 26 17.68 -6.70 5.69
N PRO A 27 18.15 -5.55 6.19
CA PRO A 27 17.92 -5.18 7.58
C PRO A 27 16.42 -5.10 7.85
N PRO A 28 15.95 -5.37 9.08
CA PRO A 28 14.57 -5.10 9.45
C PRO A 28 14.26 -3.63 9.14
N ALA A 29 13.16 -3.35 8.42
CA ALA A 29 12.75 -1.98 8.17
C ALA A 29 12.24 -1.35 9.47
N ARG A 30 13.18 -0.86 10.27
CA ARG A 30 12.95 0.32 11.09
C ARG A 30 13.26 1.52 10.20
N ALA A 31 12.66 2.67 10.49
CA ALA A 31 13.18 3.91 9.95
C ALA A 31 14.69 3.92 10.23
N ALA A 32 15.51 3.88 9.18
CA ALA A 32 16.95 3.83 9.40
C ALA A 32 17.35 5.20 9.97
N GLU A 33 18.16 5.20 11.02
CA GLU A 33 18.58 6.43 11.66
C GLU A 33 19.25 7.35 10.63
N GLY A 34 18.67 8.53 10.39
CA GLY A 34 19.13 9.50 9.40
C GLY A 34 18.63 9.32 7.96
N ALA A 35 17.77 8.33 7.67
CA ALA A 35 17.16 8.18 6.34
C ALA A 35 15.88 9.03 6.20
N THR A 36 15.63 9.53 4.99
CA THR A 36 14.38 10.25 4.69
C THR A 36 13.21 9.28 4.50
N PRO A 37 11.94 9.73 4.67
CA PRO A 37 10.76 8.90 4.39
C PRO A 37 10.76 8.27 2.98
N LEU A 38 11.27 9.00 1.97
CA LEU A 38 11.40 8.50 0.61
C LEU A 38 12.49 7.43 0.46
N GLU A 39 13.62 7.58 1.16
CA GLU A 39 14.67 6.56 1.17
C GLU A 39 14.20 5.25 1.82
N ASP A 40 13.45 5.36 2.92
CA ASP A 40 12.81 4.20 3.54
C ASP A 40 11.76 3.58 2.61
N ASN A 41 10.92 4.40 1.95
CA ASN A 41 9.96 3.91 0.97
C ASN A 41 10.62 3.16 -0.19
N ARG A 42 11.74 3.66 -0.71
CA ARG A 42 12.53 2.96 -1.73
C ARG A 42 12.98 1.59 -1.25
N ARG A 43 13.60 1.52 -0.06
CA ARG A 43 14.06 0.24 0.53
C ARG A 43 12.91 -0.74 0.75
N ILE A 44 11.76 -0.24 1.23
CA ILE A 44 10.55 -1.05 1.43
C ILE A 44 10.01 -1.57 0.10
N THR A 45 9.94 -0.72 -0.93
CA THR A 45 9.45 -1.10 -2.26
C THR A 45 10.36 -2.15 -2.91
N GLU A 46 11.68 -1.96 -2.85
CA GLU A 46 12.67 -2.95 -3.30
C GLU A 46 12.55 -4.28 -2.53
N GLY A 47 12.38 -4.21 -1.21
CA GLY A 47 12.14 -5.38 -0.36
C GLY A 47 10.87 -6.13 -0.76
N TYR A 48 9.78 -5.41 -1.03
CA TYR A 48 8.55 -6.04 -1.52
C TYR A 48 8.73 -6.67 -2.90
N ILE A 49 9.48 -6.05 -3.82
CA ILE A 49 9.77 -6.64 -5.14
C ILE A 49 10.51 -7.98 -4.96
N GLN A 50 11.49 -8.05 -4.05
CA GLN A 50 12.20 -9.29 -3.75
C GLN A 50 11.25 -10.36 -3.20
N LEU A 51 10.37 -9.99 -2.26
CA LEU A 51 9.35 -10.89 -1.72
C LEU A 51 8.35 -11.35 -2.78
N ALA A 52 7.91 -10.46 -3.67
CA ALA A 52 7.00 -10.76 -4.78
C ALA A 52 7.55 -11.89 -5.65
N ASN A 53 8.80 -11.72 -6.09
CA ASN A 53 9.49 -12.69 -6.92
C ASN A 53 9.73 -14.01 -6.19
N ALA A 54 10.14 -13.95 -4.90
CA ALA A 54 10.39 -15.14 -4.11
C ALA A 54 9.11 -15.98 -3.91
N PHE A 55 7.99 -15.36 -3.52
CA PHE A 55 6.73 -16.07 -3.32
C PHE A 55 6.13 -16.55 -4.65
N GLN A 56 6.24 -15.79 -5.74
CA GLN A 56 5.70 -16.25 -7.02
C GLN A 56 6.46 -17.45 -7.57
N ALA A 57 7.79 -17.47 -7.43
CA ALA A 57 8.60 -18.63 -7.82
C ALA A 57 8.27 -19.90 -7.00
N LEU A 58 7.61 -19.76 -5.83
CA LEU A 58 7.06 -20.91 -5.10
C LEU A 58 5.77 -21.42 -5.74
N LEU A 59 4.93 -20.54 -6.26
CA LEU A 59 3.56 -20.85 -6.70
C LEU A 59 3.47 -21.24 -8.19
N ASP A 60 4.35 -20.66 -9.00
CA ASP A 60 4.45 -20.86 -10.44
C ASP A 60 5.85 -21.38 -10.78
N ALA A 61 5.93 -22.64 -11.19
CA ALA A 61 7.20 -23.32 -11.47
C ALA A 61 7.93 -22.76 -12.71
N ASP A 62 7.20 -22.11 -13.62
CA ASP A 62 7.75 -21.53 -14.84
C ASP A 62 8.16 -20.06 -14.65
N PHE A 63 7.75 -19.45 -13.53
CA PHE A 63 8.07 -18.06 -13.21
C PHE A 63 9.57 -17.87 -13.01
N GLN A 64 10.15 -16.91 -13.74
CA GLN A 64 11.51 -16.45 -13.54
C GLN A 64 11.48 -15.09 -12.81
N PRO A 65 12.36 -14.84 -11.83
CA PRO A 65 12.48 -13.54 -11.19
C PRO A 65 12.66 -12.40 -12.19
N GLY A 66 11.86 -11.34 -12.06
CA GLY A 66 11.79 -10.23 -13.02
C GLY A 66 10.95 -10.51 -14.27
N GLY A 67 10.36 -11.70 -14.38
CA GLY A 67 9.42 -12.07 -15.43
C GLY A 67 7.96 -11.79 -15.04
N THR A 68 7.04 -12.34 -15.83
CA THR A 68 5.59 -12.27 -15.58
C THR A 68 5.03 -13.64 -15.24
N SER A 69 3.96 -13.69 -14.45
CA SER A 69 3.20 -14.92 -14.21
C SER A 69 1.78 -14.79 -14.74
N GLY A 70 1.31 -15.84 -15.40
CA GLY A 70 -0.09 -15.95 -15.79
C GLY A 70 -0.98 -16.52 -14.67
N LEU A 71 -0.38 -17.02 -13.58
CA LEU A 71 -1.09 -17.48 -12.38
C LEU A 71 -1.58 -16.27 -11.57
N ARG A 72 -2.66 -16.43 -10.80
CA ARG A 72 -3.10 -15.42 -9.83
C ARG A 72 -1.92 -14.86 -9.01
N PRO A 73 -1.72 -13.53 -8.97
CA PRO A 73 -0.64 -12.92 -8.20
C PRO A 73 -0.83 -13.16 -6.70
N ASN A 74 0.28 -13.43 -6.01
CA ASN A 74 0.32 -13.43 -4.55
C ASN A 74 0.27 -11.99 -3.99
N TRP A 75 0.00 -11.83 -2.70
CA TRP A 75 -0.15 -10.51 -2.06
C TRP A 75 1.08 -9.61 -2.27
N PHE A 76 2.29 -10.19 -2.25
CA PHE A 76 3.54 -9.46 -2.47
C PHE A 76 3.70 -8.96 -3.91
N ALA A 77 2.89 -9.40 -4.88
CA ALA A 77 2.86 -8.79 -6.21
C ALA A 77 2.11 -7.44 -6.23
N PHE A 78 1.20 -7.20 -5.26
CA PHE A 78 0.48 -5.94 -5.11
C PHE A 78 1.22 -4.94 -4.20
N ALA A 79 1.92 -5.45 -3.19
CA ALA A 79 2.57 -4.64 -2.15
C ALA A 79 3.58 -3.57 -2.66
N PRO A 80 4.43 -3.83 -3.69
CA PRO A 80 5.31 -2.80 -4.25
C PRO A 80 4.54 -1.59 -4.77
N HIS A 81 3.40 -1.83 -5.42
CA HIS A 81 2.56 -0.80 -6.02
C HIS A 81 1.85 0.04 -4.96
N ALA A 82 1.33 -0.61 -3.92
CA ALA A 82 0.75 0.07 -2.77
C ALA A 82 1.79 0.91 -2.01
N SER A 83 3.00 0.36 -1.80
CA SER A 83 4.14 1.10 -1.24
C SER A 83 4.52 2.29 -2.12
N GLN A 84 4.56 2.13 -3.44
CA GLN A 84 4.85 3.25 -4.36
C GLN A 84 3.76 4.32 -4.30
N ALA A 85 2.48 3.95 -4.16
CA ALA A 85 1.39 4.92 -3.98
C ALA A 85 1.54 5.73 -2.69
N ALA A 86 1.91 5.09 -1.58
CA ALA A 86 2.24 5.78 -0.33
C ALA A 86 3.48 6.69 -0.50
N GLY A 87 4.50 6.20 -1.21
CA GLY A 87 5.72 6.96 -1.52
C GLY A 87 5.45 8.21 -2.36
N LYS A 88 4.51 8.15 -3.32
CA LYS A 88 4.07 9.32 -4.08
C LYS A 88 3.47 10.38 -3.15
N GLY A 89 2.68 9.97 -2.16
CA GLY A 89 2.18 10.88 -1.13
C GLY A 89 3.30 11.52 -0.28
N MET A 90 4.35 10.77 0.07
CA MET A 90 5.54 11.32 0.76
C MET A 90 6.30 12.31 -0.14
N LEU A 91 6.44 12.01 -1.44
CA LEU A 91 7.04 12.92 -2.41
C LEU A 91 6.23 14.21 -2.54
N ASN A 92 4.90 14.12 -2.54
CA ASN A 92 4.04 15.29 -2.56
C ASN A 92 4.19 16.14 -1.29
N ALA A 93 4.39 15.52 -0.13
CA ALA A 93 4.67 16.23 1.11
C ALA A 93 6.01 16.98 1.01
N ALA A 94 7.07 16.35 0.52
CA ALA A 94 8.36 17.00 0.27
C ALA A 94 8.23 18.21 -0.71
N LEU A 95 7.44 18.05 -1.78
CA LEU A 95 7.14 19.15 -2.70
C LEU A 95 6.38 20.30 -2.02
N ALA A 96 5.40 19.98 -1.18
CA ALA A 96 4.65 20.98 -0.41
C ALA A 96 5.55 21.73 0.58
N LEU A 97 6.43 21.02 1.31
CA LEU A 97 7.41 21.65 2.22
C LEU A 97 8.32 22.62 1.46
N ARG A 98 8.78 22.27 0.25
CA ARG A 98 9.58 23.18 -0.58
C ARG A 98 8.83 24.44 -0.99
N ILE A 99 7.53 24.34 -1.26
CA ILE A 99 6.70 25.52 -1.54
C ILE A 99 6.67 26.43 -0.31
N LEU A 100 6.48 25.87 0.88
CA LEU A 100 6.46 26.60 2.16
C LEU A 100 7.82 27.24 2.46
N ASP A 101 8.93 26.51 2.30
CA ASP A 101 10.28 27.03 2.51
C ASP A 101 10.63 28.18 1.57
N ALA A 102 10.28 28.05 0.29
CA ALA A 102 10.47 29.12 -0.66
C ALA A 102 9.62 30.36 -0.31
N ALA A 103 8.41 30.16 0.23
CA ALA A 103 7.53 31.23 0.68
C ALA A 103 8.05 31.97 1.91
N ARG A 104 8.77 31.28 2.82
CA ARG A 104 9.45 31.89 3.97
C ARG A 104 10.51 32.90 3.52
N GLY A 105 11.18 32.64 2.40
CA GLY A 105 12.15 33.58 1.80
C GLY A 105 11.49 34.71 0.99
N ARG A 106 10.45 34.38 0.22
CA ARG A 106 9.70 35.33 -0.61
C ARG A 106 8.28 34.83 -0.85
N PRO A 107 7.22 35.49 -0.36
CA PRO A 107 5.85 35.13 -0.69
C PRO A 107 5.55 35.25 -2.19
N SER A 108 4.69 34.38 -2.71
CA SER A 108 4.25 34.40 -4.10
C SER A 108 3.03 35.30 -4.28
N LEU A 109 2.90 35.93 -5.45
CA LEU A 109 1.74 36.76 -5.80
C LEU A 109 0.58 35.95 -6.40
N SER A 110 0.85 34.75 -6.88
CA SER A 110 -0.15 33.86 -7.48
C SER A 110 0.17 32.39 -7.24
N VAL A 111 -0.85 31.53 -7.35
CA VAL A 111 -0.69 30.07 -7.29
C VAL A 111 0.28 29.60 -8.36
N LEU A 112 0.16 30.15 -9.57
CA LEU A 112 1.04 29.83 -10.69
C LEU A 112 2.51 30.12 -10.36
N GLU A 113 2.82 31.31 -9.82
CA GLU A 113 4.19 31.67 -9.41
C GLU A 113 4.72 30.71 -8.33
N ALA A 114 3.90 30.34 -7.34
CA ALA A 114 4.30 29.43 -6.27
C ALA A 114 4.66 28.04 -6.79
N LEU A 115 3.85 27.49 -7.71
CA LEU A 115 4.06 26.17 -8.32
C LEU A 115 5.25 26.16 -9.30
N GLU A 116 5.38 27.19 -10.15
CA GLU A 116 6.47 27.30 -11.12
C GLU A 116 7.83 27.44 -10.42
N ARG A 117 7.88 28.17 -9.29
CA ARG A 117 9.09 28.33 -8.49
C ARG A 117 9.70 27.02 -8.00
N VAL A 118 8.87 25.99 -7.75
CA VAL A 118 9.33 24.66 -7.34
C VAL A 118 9.42 23.66 -8.50
N GLY A 119 9.19 24.13 -9.73
CA GLY A 119 9.31 23.32 -10.94
C GLY A 119 8.08 22.45 -11.27
N LEU A 120 6.93 22.68 -10.64
CA LEU A 120 5.69 21.97 -10.97
C LEU A 120 5.10 22.53 -12.28
N THR A 121 5.18 21.74 -13.35
CA THR A 121 4.77 22.14 -14.71
C THR A 121 3.88 21.07 -15.37
N GLY A 122 3.33 21.37 -16.54
CA GLY A 122 2.56 20.41 -17.36
C GLY A 122 1.19 20.03 -16.79
N THR A 123 0.78 18.78 -17.01
CA THR A 123 -0.55 18.25 -16.64
C THR A 123 -0.73 18.08 -15.14
N LEU A 124 0.35 17.74 -14.42
CA LEU A 124 0.33 17.66 -12.94
C LEU A 124 -0.04 19.01 -12.31
N ARG A 125 0.44 20.12 -12.88
CA ARG A 125 0.13 21.48 -12.44
C ARG A 125 -1.37 21.78 -12.48
N LEU A 126 -2.09 21.35 -13.51
CA LEU A 126 -3.50 21.74 -13.72
C LEU A 126 -4.42 21.28 -12.57
N SER A 127 -4.27 20.02 -12.13
CA SER A 127 -5.07 19.48 -11.02
C SER A 127 -4.75 20.15 -9.68
N VAL A 128 -3.46 20.42 -9.44
CA VAL A 128 -2.97 21.13 -8.25
C VAL A 128 -3.47 22.58 -8.23
N GLU A 129 -3.42 23.26 -9.37
CA GLU A 129 -3.86 24.64 -9.55
C GLU A 129 -5.36 24.78 -9.27
N GLN A 130 -6.19 23.86 -9.78
CA GLN A 130 -7.63 23.89 -9.53
C GLN A 130 -7.97 23.81 -8.03
N LEU A 131 -7.36 22.87 -7.31
CA LEU A 131 -7.57 22.76 -5.86
C LEU A 131 -7.00 23.96 -5.11
N ALA A 132 -5.79 24.41 -5.44
CA ALA A 132 -5.15 25.55 -4.80
C ALA A 132 -5.99 26.84 -4.98
N LEU A 133 -6.55 27.08 -6.18
CA LEU A 133 -7.43 28.23 -6.41
C LEU A 133 -8.71 28.15 -5.56
N GLU A 134 -9.33 26.97 -5.46
CA GLU A 134 -10.49 26.79 -4.57
C GLU A 134 -10.11 27.03 -3.10
N LEU A 135 -8.93 26.59 -2.65
CA LEU A 135 -8.43 26.88 -1.30
C LEU A 135 -8.21 28.38 -1.05
N VAL A 136 -7.73 29.13 -2.05
CA VAL A 136 -7.65 30.60 -1.97
C VAL A 136 -9.04 31.23 -1.82
N VAL A 137 -10.04 30.73 -2.55
CA VAL A 137 -11.44 31.16 -2.40
C VAL A 137 -11.97 30.88 -0.97
N ARG A 138 -11.48 29.81 -0.32
CA ARG A 138 -11.76 29.49 1.09
C ARG A 138 -10.95 30.32 2.09
N GLY A 139 -10.17 31.29 1.63
CA GLY A 139 -9.43 32.24 2.46
C GLY A 139 -8.03 31.80 2.87
N LEU A 140 -7.48 30.75 2.25
CA LEU A 140 -6.09 30.35 2.50
C LEU A 140 -5.12 31.28 1.73
N PRO A 141 -3.98 31.67 2.33
CA PRO A 141 -2.94 32.40 1.60
C PRO A 141 -2.42 31.61 0.40
N THR A 142 -1.95 32.32 -0.63
CA THR A 142 -1.51 31.72 -1.90
C THR A 142 -0.48 30.60 -1.75
N ASP A 143 0.59 30.81 -0.99
CA ASP A 143 1.62 29.78 -0.80
C ASP A 143 1.10 28.60 0.04
N VAL A 144 0.23 28.85 1.03
CA VAL A 144 -0.45 27.80 1.81
C VAL A 144 -1.34 26.95 0.92
N ALA A 145 -2.18 27.59 0.12
CA ALA A 145 -3.09 26.92 -0.80
C ALA A 145 -2.32 26.11 -1.87
N SER A 146 -1.21 26.66 -2.37
CA SER A 146 -0.35 25.98 -3.34
C SER A 146 0.34 24.76 -2.72
N ALA A 147 0.84 24.87 -1.48
CA ALA A 147 1.44 23.74 -0.76
C ALA A 147 0.43 22.63 -0.47
N LEU A 148 -0.76 22.97 0.04
CA LEU A 148 -1.81 21.97 0.29
C LEU A 148 -2.36 21.37 -1.00
N GLY A 149 -2.49 22.16 -2.07
CA GLY A 149 -2.82 21.65 -3.40
C GLY A 149 -1.75 20.68 -3.92
N ALA A 150 -0.47 20.94 -3.69
CA ALA A 150 0.62 20.08 -4.15
C ALA A 150 0.59 18.68 -3.52
N LEU A 151 -0.07 18.50 -2.36
CA LEU A 151 -0.30 17.19 -1.75
C LEU A 151 -1.06 16.22 -2.67
N THR A 152 -1.83 16.73 -3.64
CA THR A 152 -2.59 15.91 -4.59
C THR A 152 -1.83 15.58 -5.88
N THR A 153 -0.55 15.96 -5.98
CA THR A 153 0.29 15.64 -7.14
C THR A 153 0.36 14.13 -7.36
N GLY A 154 0.22 13.63 -8.58
CA GLY A 154 0.29 12.18 -8.84
C GLY A 154 -0.86 11.35 -8.23
N MET A 155 -1.88 11.99 -7.67
CA MET A 155 -3.16 11.36 -7.32
C MET A 155 -4.13 11.38 -8.51
N ASN A 156 -5.35 10.85 -8.33
CA ASN A 156 -6.42 10.91 -9.33
C ASN A 156 -7.04 12.32 -9.41
N GLY A 157 -6.37 13.24 -10.10
CA GLY A 157 -6.87 14.60 -10.33
C GLY A 157 -8.22 14.65 -11.06
N GLU A 158 -8.55 13.63 -11.85
CA GLU A 158 -9.85 13.52 -12.55
C GLU A 158 -11.04 13.49 -11.58
N ALA A 159 -10.85 13.01 -10.35
CA ALA A 159 -11.89 13.02 -9.33
C ALA A 159 -12.33 14.44 -8.93
N LEU A 160 -11.46 15.44 -9.10
CA LEU A 160 -11.75 16.85 -8.83
C LEU A 160 -12.51 17.55 -9.97
N ALA A 161 -12.72 16.86 -11.11
CA ALA A 161 -13.59 17.36 -12.17
C ALA A 161 -15.08 17.37 -11.73
N ASP A 162 -15.47 16.52 -10.77
CA ASP A 162 -16.76 16.65 -10.09
C ASP A 162 -16.69 17.81 -9.09
N PRO A 163 -17.48 18.88 -9.28
CA PRO A 163 -17.41 20.07 -8.42
C PRO A 163 -17.78 19.78 -6.96
N ARG A 164 -18.56 18.72 -6.69
CA ARG A 164 -18.90 18.30 -5.33
C ARG A 164 -17.70 17.68 -4.62
N THR A 165 -16.91 16.89 -5.34
CA THR A 165 -15.63 16.35 -4.84
C THR A 165 -14.66 17.49 -4.55
N LEU A 166 -14.50 18.43 -5.49
CA LEU A 166 -13.61 19.58 -5.31
C LEU A 166 -14.02 20.43 -4.10
N ALA A 167 -15.29 20.85 -4.01
CA ALA A 167 -15.78 21.67 -2.93
C ALA A 167 -15.65 20.99 -1.57
N THR A 168 -15.94 19.68 -1.49
CA THR A 168 -15.81 18.89 -0.25
C THR A 168 -14.35 18.75 0.16
N THR A 169 -13.47 18.41 -0.79
CA THR A 169 -12.02 18.26 -0.54
C THR A 169 -11.40 19.58 -0.08
N ALA A 170 -11.69 20.68 -0.77
CA ALA A 170 -11.21 22.01 -0.38
C ALA A 170 -11.74 22.46 0.99
N SER A 171 -13.00 22.16 1.30
CA SER A 171 -13.59 22.47 2.61
C SER A 171 -12.90 21.69 3.73
N ARG A 172 -12.58 20.40 3.52
CA ARG A 172 -11.86 19.57 4.49
C ARG A 172 -10.42 20.06 4.69
N PHE A 173 -9.71 20.40 3.61
CA PHE A 173 -8.38 21.01 3.71
C PHE A 173 -8.40 22.35 4.46
N ALA A 174 -9.36 23.23 4.15
CA ALA A 174 -9.49 24.50 4.86
C ALA A 174 -9.77 24.27 6.36
N ALA A 175 -10.64 23.31 6.71
CA ALA A 175 -10.91 22.95 8.10
C ALA A 175 -9.65 22.44 8.82
N LEU A 176 -8.89 21.54 8.18
CA LEU A 176 -7.60 21.06 8.70
C LEU A 176 -6.63 22.21 8.95
N TYR A 177 -6.46 23.11 7.97
CA TYR A 177 -5.59 24.27 8.07
C TYR A 177 -6.00 25.22 9.20
N TRP A 178 -7.28 25.57 9.30
CA TRP A 178 -7.74 26.50 10.33
C TRP A 178 -7.63 25.93 11.74
N GLY A 179 -7.83 24.61 11.88
CA GLY A 179 -7.63 23.86 13.12
C GLY A 179 -6.20 23.44 13.42
N ALA A 180 -5.24 23.70 12.52
CA ALA A 180 -3.85 23.27 12.67
C ALA A 180 -3.12 24.02 13.80
N PRO A 181 -2.17 23.35 14.49
CA PRO A 181 -1.28 24.01 15.42
C PRO A 181 -0.38 25.02 14.70
N GLY A 182 0.15 25.99 15.46
CA GLY A 182 1.00 27.05 14.94
C GLY A 182 0.29 28.41 14.83
N LEU A 183 1.08 29.48 14.90
CA LEU A 183 0.58 30.85 14.87
C LEU A 183 0.64 31.45 13.46
N MET A 184 1.70 31.15 12.70
CA MET A 184 1.88 31.69 11.36
C MET A 184 1.17 30.81 10.31
N PRO A 185 0.68 31.40 9.21
CA PRO A 185 0.03 30.63 8.14
C PRO A 185 0.86 29.47 7.59
N LEU A 186 2.17 29.66 7.41
CA LEU A 186 3.03 28.61 6.86
C LEU A 186 3.21 27.45 7.85
N ASP A 187 3.31 27.72 9.15
CA ASP A 187 3.44 26.69 10.19
C ASP A 187 2.20 25.78 10.24
N LYS A 188 1.01 26.37 10.09
CA LYS A 188 -0.25 25.63 10.02
C LYS A 188 -0.31 24.69 8.83
N ALA A 189 0.14 25.15 7.67
CA ALA A 189 0.21 24.32 6.47
C ALA A 189 1.24 23.19 6.64
N GLU A 190 2.40 23.51 7.20
CA GLU A 190 3.46 22.55 7.51
C GLU A 190 2.97 21.44 8.44
N ALA A 191 2.19 21.77 9.47
CA ALA A 191 1.57 20.76 10.35
C ALA A 191 0.68 19.77 9.55
N VAL A 192 -0.12 20.25 8.60
CA VAL A 192 -0.95 19.37 7.74
C VAL A 192 -0.09 18.48 6.86
N VAL A 193 0.94 19.05 6.23
CA VAL A 193 1.87 18.36 5.33
C VAL A 193 2.65 17.27 6.08
N LEU A 194 3.26 17.60 7.22
CA LEU A 194 4.00 16.66 8.06
C LEU A 194 3.07 15.58 8.66
N THR A 195 1.82 15.91 8.99
CA THR A 195 0.85 14.91 9.43
C THR A 195 0.63 13.86 8.33
N LEU A 196 0.44 14.26 7.07
CA LEU A 196 0.29 13.32 5.96
C LEU A 196 1.55 12.45 5.79
N GLU A 197 2.73 13.07 5.75
CA GLU A 197 4.01 12.37 5.59
C GLU A 197 4.20 11.31 6.68
N ARG A 198 4.05 11.68 7.96
CA ARG A 198 4.18 10.77 9.10
C ARG A 198 3.15 9.65 9.07
N THR A 199 1.92 9.95 8.65
CA THR A 199 0.85 8.94 8.51
C THR A 199 1.22 7.89 7.47
N LEU A 200 1.66 8.33 6.28
CA LEU A 200 2.03 7.43 5.19
C LEU A 200 3.33 6.67 5.49
N HIS A 201 4.35 7.35 6.01
CA HIS A 201 5.64 6.76 6.35
C HIS A 201 5.50 5.74 7.48
N GLY A 202 4.84 6.13 8.58
CA GLY A 202 4.57 5.24 9.70
C GLY A 202 3.75 4.02 9.29
N GLY A 203 2.74 4.21 8.43
CA GLY A 203 1.93 3.11 7.91
C GLY A 203 2.75 2.13 7.06
N ASN A 204 3.54 2.65 6.12
CA ASN A 204 4.35 1.82 5.23
C ASN A 204 5.43 1.02 5.99
N VAL A 205 6.10 1.66 6.95
CA VAL A 205 7.08 1.02 7.84
C VAL A 205 6.42 -0.06 8.71
N ALA A 206 5.27 0.24 9.34
CA ALA A 206 4.58 -0.70 10.19
C ALA A 206 4.14 -1.96 9.43
N ILE A 207 3.58 -1.80 8.23
CA ILE A 207 3.16 -2.93 7.40
C ILE A 207 4.36 -3.77 6.95
N PHE A 208 5.43 -3.14 6.45
CA PHE A 208 6.59 -3.90 5.97
C PHE A 208 7.31 -4.61 7.11
N ALA A 209 7.46 -3.98 8.28
CA ALA A 209 8.02 -4.61 9.47
C ALA A 209 7.18 -5.80 9.96
N ASP A 210 5.86 -5.74 9.77
CA ASP A 210 4.91 -6.78 10.18
C ASP A 210 4.84 -7.94 9.16
N ILE A 211 4.27 -7.67 7.99
CA ILE A 211 4.01 -8.66 6.93
C ILE A 211 5.30 -9.01 6.17
N GLY A 212 6.07 -8.00 5.75
CA GLY A 212 7.35 -8.21 5.08
C GLY A 212 8.37 -8.91 5.98
N GLY A 213 8.43 -8.51 7.26
CA GLY A 213 9.23 -9.18 8.29
C GLY A 213 8.84 -10.64 8.49
N ALA A 214 7.53 -10.94 8.58
CA ALA A 214 7.04 -12.31 8.68
C ALA A 214 7.40 -13.15 7.44
N ALA A 215 7.30 -12.57 6.24
CA ALA A 215 7.67 -13.24 4.99
C ALA A 215 9.17 -13.53 4.89
N ASN A 216 10.03 -12.59 5.28
CA ASN A 216 11.48 -12.83 5.35
C ASN A 216 11.81 -13.94 6.34
N ALA A 217 11.20 -13.92 7.54
CA ALA A 217 11.37 -14.97 8.53
C ALA A 217 10.89 -16.34 8.01
N TYR A 218 9.77 -16.36 7.29
CA TYR A 218 9.24 -17.57 6.66
C TYR A 218 10.19 -18.14 5.61
N LEU A 219 10.67 -17.30 4.69
CA LEU A 219 11.61 -17.74 3.66
C LEU A 219 12.93 -18.24 4.25
N ALA A 220 13.44 -17.60 5.32
CA ALA A 220 14.63 -18.05 6.04
C ALA A 220 14.40 -19.41 6.74
N TRP A 221 13.28 -19.57 7.46
CA TRP A 221 12.90 -20.84 8.06
C TRP A 221 12.80 -21.94 7.00
N ARG A 222 12.12 -21.67 5.89
CA ARG A 222 11.89 -22.59 4.76
C ARG A 222 13.20 -23.14 4.18
N GLN A 223 14.25 -22.31 4.08
CA GLN A 223 15.56 -22.73 3.59
C GLN A 223 16.21 -23.80 4.48
N SER A 224 16.00 -23.71 5.80
CA SER A 224 16.57 -24.65 6.78
C SER A 224 15.67 -25.86 7.07
N ALA A 225 14.37 -25.77 6.76
CA ALA A 225 13.38 -26.75 7.17
C ALA A 225 13.42 -28.06 6.34
N GLY A 226 14.05 -28.09 5.16
CA GLY A 226 14.00 -29.24 4.24
C GLY A 226 12.71 -29.26 3.42
N GLU A 227 12.07 -30.43 3.25
CA GLU A 227 10.78 -30.50 2.56
C GLU A 227 9.70 -29.76 3.36
N VAL A 228 9.15 -28.69 2.78
CA VAL A 228 8.12 -27.86 3.42
C VAL A 228 6.74 -28.28 2.95
N ARG A 229 5.87 -28.58 3.92
CA ARG A 229 4.45 -28.91 3.75
C ARG A 229 3.60 -27.99 4.63
N PRO A 230 2.33 -27.74 4.30
CA PRO A 230 1.44 -26.87 5.07
C PRO A 230 1.40 -27.21 6.56
N GLU A 231 1.34 -28.50 6.89
CA GLU A 231 1.27 -28.97 8.28
C GLU A 231 2.50 -28.54 9.09
N ARG A 232 3.68 -28.57 8.47
CA ARG A 232 4.93 -28.12 9.10
C ARG A 232 4.97 -26.61 9.27
N VAL A 233 4.43 -25.84 8.32
CA VAL A 233 4.29 -24.38 8.51
C VAL A 233 3.43 -24.11 9.75
N LEU A 234 2.30 -24.79 9.88
CA LEU A 234 1.37 -24.61 11.00
C LEU A 234 1.94 -25.05 12.36
N SER A 235 2.87 -26.02 12.40
CA SER A 235 3.40 -26.55 13.66
C SER A 235 4.81 -26.08 14.02
N GLU A 236 5.64 -25.73 13.04
CA GLU A 236 7.07 -25.50 13.23
C GLU A 236 7.54 -24.09 12.88
N PHE A 237 6.81 -23.31 12.06
CA PHE A 237 7.23 -21.95 11.71
C PHE A 237 7.01 -21.00 12.89
N PRO A 238 8.07 -20.42 13.50
CA PRO A 238 7.92 -19.59 14.67
C PRO A 238 7.63 -18.14 14.26
N LEU A 239 6.36 -17.72 14.42
CA LEU A 239 5.98 -16.32 14.31
C LEU A 239 5.49 -15.81 15.66
N ALA A 240 6.19 -14.83 16.24
CA ALA A 240 5.81 -14.25 17.52
C ALA A 240 4.38 -13.69 17.47
N GLY A 241 3.58 -14.01 18.49
CA GLY A 241 2.17 -13.63 18.59
C GLY A 241 1.19 -14.53 17.83
N ALA A 242 1.65 -15.43 16.96
CA ALA A 242 0.78 -16.43 16.34
C ALA A 242 0.54 -17.62 17.28
N ARG A 243 -0.68 -18.15 17.25
CA ARG A 243 -1.06 -19.37 17.98
C ARG A 243 -1.28 -20.53 17.02
N PRO A 244 -0.60 -21.68 17.18
CA PRO A 244 -0.69 -22.80 16.23
C PRO A 244 -2.11 -23.35 16.03
N GLU A 245 -2.91 -23.39 17.08
CA GLU A 245 -4.30 -23.85 17.05
C GLU A 245 -5.21 -22.91 16.24
N GLU A 246 -5.01 -21.60 16.38
CA GLU A 246 -5.74 -20.59 15.61
C GLU A 246 -5.33 -20.62 14.13
N ALA A 247 -4.02 -20.72 13.86
CA ALA A 247 -3.52 -20.82 12.50
C ALA A 247 -4.07 -22.08 11.79
N ARG A 248 -4.14 -23.21 12.50
CA ARG A 248 -4.75 -24.44 11.98
C ARG A 248 -6.24 -24.27 11.72
N LEU A 249 -6.98 -23.66 12.64
CA LEU A 249 -8.41 -23.37 12.45
C LEU A 249 -8.66 -22.52 11.20
N ALA A 250 -7.90 -21.43 11.02
CA ALA A 250 -8.01 -20.58 9.85
C ALA A 250 -7.63 -21.32 8.56
N TYR A 251 -6.56 -22.12 8.57
CA TYR A 251 -6.15 -22.93 7.42
C TYR A 251 -7.22 -23.95 7.01
N ASP A 252 -7.79 -24.68 7.96
CA ASP A 252 -8.82 -25.68 7.69
C ASP A 252 -10.10 -25.04 7.14
N TYR A 253 -10.50 -23.89 7.71
CA TYR A 253 -11.61 -23.10 7.18
C TYR A 253 -11.34 -22.63 5.75
N ALA A 254 -10.18 -22.02 5.50
CA ALA A 254 -9.80 -21.54 4.17
C ALA A 254 -9.82 -22.66 3.13
N ARG A 255 -9.37 -23.87 3.48
CA ARG A 255 -9.43 -25.02 2.56
C ARG A 255 -10.84 -25.45 2.22
N ALA A 256 -11.75 -25.43 3.20
CA ALA A 256 -13.15 -25.78 2.98
C ALA A 256 -13.89 -24.75 2.14
N HIS A 257 -13.48 -23.48 2.23
CA HIS A 257 -14.21 -22.33 1.67
C HIS A 257 -13.44 -21.58 0.55
N ALA A 258 -12.32 -22.11 0.06
CA ALA A 258 -11.48 -21.42 -0.92
C ALA A 258 -12.21 -21.06 -2.22
N GLN A 259 -13.16 -21.90 -2.62
CA GLN A 259 -13.93 -21.76 -3.86
C GLN A 259 -15.29 -21.06 -3.66
N ASP A 260 -15.61 -20.62 -2.44
CA ASP A 260 -16.87 -19.93 -2.16
C ASP A 260 -16.93 -18.57 -2.87
N THR A 261 -18.16 -18.16 -3.23
CA THR A 261 -18.45 -16.86 -3.83
C THR A 261 -19.62 -16.21 -3.07
N PRO A 262 -19.42 -15.05 -2.41
CA PRO A 262 -18.17 -14.30 -2.30
C PRO A 262 -17.09 -15.05 -1.49
N ARG A 263 -15.82 -14.79 -1.81
CA ARG A 263 -14.68 -15.33 -1.05
C ARG A 263 -14.72 -14.84 0.40
N PRO A 264 -14.27 -15.63 1.39
CA PRO A 264 -14.24 -15.20 2.80
C PRO A 264 -13.50 -13.86 2.99
N TYR A 265 -14.14 -12.92 3.71
CA TYR A 265 -13.61 -11.57 3.90
C TYR A 265 -13.90 -10.92 5.27
N ALA A 266 -14.84 -11.41 6.06
CA ALA A 266 -15.23 -10.84 7.36
C ALA A 266 -14.61 -11.63 8.52
N PHE A 267 -13.29 -11.53 8.69
CA PHE A 267 -12.55 -12.46 9.56
C PHE A 267 -12.72 -12.22 11.05
N ASP A 268 -13.15 -11.04 11.48
CA ASP A 268 -13.59 -10.75 12.84
C ASP A 268 -14.83 -11.55 13.24
N ALA A 269 -15.79 -11.69 12.32
CA ALA A 269 -17.00 -12.49 12.52
C ALA A 269 -16.72 -14.00 12.40
N LEU A 270 -15.85 -14.39 11.45
CA LEU A 270 -15.49 -15.80 11.24
C LEU A 270 -14.59 -16.35 12.35
N PHE A 271 -13.70 -15.53 12.89
CA PHE A 271 -12.72 -15.92 13.91
C PHE A 271 -12.68 -14.91 15.08
N PRO A 272 -13.73 -14.83 15.91
CA PRO A 272 -13.80 -13.84 16.97
C PRO A 272 -12.62 -13.96 17.95
N GLY A 273 -11.86 -12.87 18.09
CA GLY A 273 -10.72 -12.78 19.02
C GLY A 273 -9.46 -13.53 18.58
N MET A 274 -9.39 -14.01 17.33
CA MET A 274 -8.18 -14.62 16.77
C MET A 274 -7.09 -13.58 16.58
N GLU A 275 -5.84 -13.94 16.91
CA GLU A 275 -4.69 -13.08 16.67
C GLU A 275 -4.42 -12.97 15.16
N GLY A 276 -4.34 -11.76 14.59
CA GLY A 276 -4.08 -11.60 13.16
C GLY A 276 -2.74 -12.21 12.70
N ARG A 277 -1.77 -12.37 13.60
CA ARG A 277 -0.51 -13.10 13.31
C ARG A 277 -0.76 -14.60 13.03
N SER A 278 -1.79 -15.20 13.61
CA SER A 278 -2.22 -16.58 13.29
C SER A 278 -2.74 -16.68 11.85
N LEU A 279 -3.42 -15.66 11.33
CA LEU A 279 -3.84 -15.58 9.92
C LEU A 279 -2.64 -15.51 8.97
N VAL A 280 -1.54 -14.83 9.36
CA VAL A 280 -0.31 -14.79 8.55
C VAL A 280 0.33 -16.17 8.42
N VAL A 281 0.42 -16.93 9.53
CA VAL A 281 0.92 -18.32 9.49
C VAL A 281 0.01 -19.20 8.62
N ALA A 282 -1.30 -19.06 8.75
CA ALA A 282 -2.27 -19.76 7.91
C ALA A 282 -2.11 -19.40 6.41
N ALA A 283 -1.87 -18.13 6.08
CA ALA A 283 -1.63 -17.68 4.71
C ALA A 283 -0.37 -18.33 4.10
N PHE A 284 0.73 -18.43 4.85
CA PHE A 284 1.93 -19.12 4.37
C PHE A 284 1.70 -20.63 4.19
N ALA A 285 0.93 -21.27 5.07
CA ALA A 285 0.51 -22.66 4.89
C ALA A 285 -0.37 -22.84 3.64
N LEU A 286 -1.26 -21.88 3.35
CA LEU A 286 -2.08 -21.87 2.13
C LEU A 286 -1.25 -21.69 0.86
N TYR A 287 -0.19 -20.87 0.88
CA TYR A 287 0.73 -20.78 -0.25
C TYR A 287 1.49 -22.09 -0.50
N GLU A 288 1.93 -22.79 0.54
CA GLU A 288 2.53 -24.12 0.36
C GLU A 288 1.51 -25.15 -0.13
N ARG A 289 0.25 -25.06 0.32
CA ARG A 289 -0.82 -25.92 -0.20
C ARG A 289 -1.05 -25.64 -1.68
N ALA A 290 -1.16 -24.36 -2.06
CA ALA A 290 -1.33 -23.93 -3.44
C ALA A 290 -0.19 -24.43 -4.34
N ARG A 291 1.07 -24.31 -3.89
CA ARG A 291 2.25 -24.84 -4.59
C ARG A 291 2.12 -26.33 -4.90
N LEU A 292 1.57 -27.11 -3.96
CA LEU A 292 1.41 -28.56 -4.08
C LEU A 292 0.13 -28.98 -4.82
N THR A 293 -0.78 -28.05 -5.09
CA THR A 293 -2.04 -28.31 -5.79
C THR A 293 -1.81 -28.28 -7.31
N GLU A 294 -2.13 -29.38 -8.00
CA GLU A 294 -1.99 -29.49 -9.46
C GLU A 294 -3.08 -28.72 -10.21
N GLU A 295 -4.32 -28.77 -9.70
CA GLU A 295 -5.47 -28.12 -10.33
C GLU A 295 -5.38 -26.59 -10.18
N ARG A 296 -5.39 -25.89 -11.32
CA ARG A 296 -5.12 -24.46 -11.36
C ARG A 296 -6.17 -23.64 -10.61
N THR A 297 -7.44 -23.99 -10.71
CA THR A 297 -8.54 -23.24 -10.09
C THR A 297 -8.47 -23.29 -8.56
N GLU A 298 -8.25 -24.48 -7.97
CA GLU A 298 -8.02 -24.71 -6.55
C GLU A 298 -6.76 -23.99 -6.10
N ARG A 299 -5.66 -24.07 -6.86
CA ARG A 299 -4.42 -23.31 -6.57
C ARG A 299 -4.69 -21.81 -6.48
N GLU A 300 -5.33 -21.22 -7.49
CA GLU A 300 -5.64 -19.79 -7.52
C GLU A 300 -6.64 -19.38 -6.43
N ALA A 301 -7.62 -20.23 -6.12
CA ALA A 301 -8.56 -20.04 -5.01
C ALA A 301 -7.84 -19.95 -3.66
N LEU A 302 -6.89 -20.86 -3.39
CA LEU A 302 -6.07 -20.85 -2.17
C LEU A 302 -5.19 -19.59 -2.07
N ILE A 303 -4.56 -19.18 -3.18
CA ILE A 303 -3.76 -17.95 -3.25
C ILE A 303 -4.63 -16.74 -2.87
N ALA A 304 -5.84 -16.67 -3.40
CA ALA A 304 -6.77 -15.58 -3.13
C ALA A 304 -7.17 -15.47 -1.66
N VAL A 305 -7.44 -16.59 -0.97
CA VAL A 305 -7.76 -16.55 0.47
C VAL A 305 -6.52 -16.20 1.30
N ALA A 306 -5.34 -16.71 0.93
CA ALA A 306 -4.08 -16.33 1.56
C ALA A 306 -3.83 -14.81 1.45
N ASN A 307 -4.09 -14.23 0.27
CA ASN A 307 -3.99 -12.79 0.06
C ASN A 307 -4.96 -12.02 0.96
N ASN A 308 -6.20 -12.48 1.11
CA ASN A 308 -7.19 -11.86 1.99
C ASN A 308 -6.74 -11.90 3.47
N TYR A 309 -6.13 -12.99 3.94
CA TYR A 309 -5.58 -13.09 5.30
C TYR A 309 -4.43 -12.10 5.55
N LEU A 310 -3.48 -12.00 4.61
CA LEU A 310 -2.38 -11.04 4.71
C LEU A 310 -2.90 -9.60 4.69
N ALA A 311 -3.79 -9.27 3.76
CA ALA A 311 -4.39 -7.95 3.65
C ALA A 311 -5.26 -7.60 4.88
N TRP A 312 -5.94 -8.57 5.48
CA TRP A 312 -6.67 -8.34 6.73
C TRP A 312 -5.72 -7.96 7.87
N ARG A 313 -4.64 -8.73 8.11
CA ARG A 313 -3.66 -8.40 9.16
C ARG A 313 -3.03 -7.01 8.91
N GLU A 314 -2.65 -6.73 7.67
CA GLU A 314 -2.14 -5.44 7.25
C GLU A 314 -3.11 -4.30 7.61
N GLN A 315 -4.35 -4.42 7.15
CA GLN A 315 -5.30 -3.31 7.14
C GLN A 315 -6.06 -3.19 8.46
N HIS A 316 -6.41 -4.29 9.11
CA HIS A 316 -7.17 -4.27 10.36
C HIS A 316 -6.29 -3.96 11.57
N GLU A 317 -5.00 -4.32 11.53
CA GLU A 317 -4.13 -4.27 12.71
C GLU A 317 -2.83 -3.49 12.46
N ALA A 318 -2.01 -3.91 11.49
CA ALA A 318 -0.65 -3.38 11.34
C ALA A 318 -0.61 -1.87 11.05
N VAL A 319 -1.48 -1.38 10.15
CA VAL A 319 -1.50 0.04 9.75
C VAL A 319 -2.25 0.94 10.73
N GLN A 320 -3.11 0.38 11.61
CA GLN A 320 -4.06 1.20 12.38
C GLN A 320 -3.38 2.17 13.34
N GLY A 321 -2.26 1.79 13.96
CA GLY A 321 -1.51 2.70 14.82
C GLY A 321 -0.97 3.92 14.09
N ALA A 322 -0.73 3.82 12.77
CA ALA A 322 -0.29 4.96 11.96
C ALA A 322 -1.45 5.89 11.59
N PHE A 323 -2.63 5.34 11.28
CA PHE A 323 -3.81 6.11 10.86
C PHE A 323 -4.58 6.70 12.04
N THR A 324 -4.69 5.96 13.14
CA THR A 324 -5.41 6.34 14.36
C THR A 324 -4.52 6.03 15.57
N PRO A 325 -3.45 6.81 15.80
CA PRO A 325 -2.59 6.63 16.97
C PRO A 325 -3.40 6.86 18.26
N ALA A 326 -3.06 6.13 19.33
CA ALA A 326 -3.73 6.26 20.62
C ALA A 326 -3.53 7.65 21.24
N GLU A 327 -2.37 8.26 21.00
CA GLU A 327 -2.02 9.62 21.42
C GLU A 327 -1.60 10.42 20.19
N ALA A 328 -2.27 11.54 19.94
CA ALA A 328 -1.91 12.46 18.87
C ALA A 328 -0.71 13.32 19.31
N SER A 329 0.22 13.56 18.39
CA SER A 329 1.30 14.53 18.64
C SER A 329 0.73 15.95 18.67
N THR A 330 1.29 16.80 19.53
CA THR A 330 0.81 18.19 19.73
C THR A 330 1.09 19.11 18.53
N ASP A 331 1.96 18.68 17.63
CA ASP A 331 2.35 19.39 16.41
C ASP A 331 1.63 18.86 15.15
N GLU A 332 0.67 17.94 15.28
CA GLU A 332 -0.07 17.35 14.17
C GLU A 332 -1.53 17.81 14.12
N VAL A 333 -2.14 17.68 12.94
CA VAL A 333 -3.60 17.67 12.79
C VAL A 333 -4.14 16.23 12.89
N SER A 334 -5.46 16.07 12.84
CA SER A 334 -6.09 14.74 12.84
C SER A 334 -5.69 13.92 11.60
N ARG A 335 -4.93 12.82 11.81
CA ARG A 335 -4.56 11.89 10.74
C ARG A 335 -5.77 11.28 10.02
N PRO A 336 -6.86 10.86 10.71
CA PRO A 336 -8.06 10.40 10.03
C PRO A 336 -8.68 11.43 9.10
N GLU A 337 -8.71 12.71 9.51
CA GLU A 337 -9.28 13.78 8.69
C GLU A 337 -8.38 14.14 7.49
N VAL A 338 -7.05 14.09 7.67
CA VAL A 338 -6.09 14.18 6.55
C VAL A 338 -6.36 13.07 5.53
N MET A 339 -6.40 11.81 5.98
CA MET A 339 -6.67 10.68 5.08
C MET A 339 -8.02 10.81 4.40
N ARG A 340 -9.08 11.20 5.13
CA ARG A 340 -10.43 11.43 4.58
C ARG A 340 -10.47 12.56 3.54
N THR A 341 -9.60 13.56 3.67
CA THR A 341 -9.45 14.64 2.69
C THR A 341 -8.85 14.12 1.38
N MET A 342 -7.85 13.25 1.49
CA MET A 342 -7.12 12.70 0.34
C MET A 342 -7.86 11.56 -0.36
N THR A 343 -8.71 10.84 0.37
CA THR A 343 -9.39 9.60 -0.04
C THR A 343 -10.07 9.67 -1.42
N PRO A 344 -10.84 10.72 -1.78
CA PRO A 344 -11.54 10.77 -3.08
C PRO A 344 -10.63 10.67 -4.31
N MET A 345 -9.37 11.08 -4.17
CA MET A 345 -8.38 11.11 -5.24
C MET A 345 -7.47 9.87 -5.22
N LEU A 346 -7.74 8.88 -4.38
CA LEU A 346 -6.87 7.72 -4.24
C LEU A 346 -6.80 6.91 -5.55
N VAL A 347 -5.57 6.61 -5.95
CA VAL A 347 -5.23 5.81 -7.13
C VAL A 347 -4.08 4.89 -6.80
N VAL A 348 -4.17 3.66 -7.30
CA VAL A 348 -3.08 2.70 -7.27
C VAL A 348 -2.89 2.17 -8.69
N HIS A 349 -1.63 2.09 -9.13
CA HIS A 349 -1.28 1.48 -10.40
C HIS A 349 -0.63 0.13 -10.11
N PHE A 350 -1.32 -0.97 -10.43
CA PHE A 350 -0.76 -2.32 -10.35
C PHE A 350 -0.10 -2.66 -11.69
N GLY A 351 1.11 -2.14 -11.87
CA GLY A 351 1.83 -2.18 -13.13
C GLY A 351 1.05 -1.46 -14.23
N THR A 352 0.53 -2.19 -15.21
CA THR A 352 -0.27 -1.61 -16.31
C THR A 352 -1.73 -1.32 -15.94
N LEU A 353 -2.22 -1.79 -14.80
CA LEU A 353 -3.61 -1.63 -14.38
C LEU A 353 -3.77 -0.41 -13.47
N LYS A 354 -4.65 0.54 -13.84
CA LYS A 354 -5.04 1.67 -12.99
C LYS A 354 -6.31 1.31 -12.21
N TRP A 355 -6.26 1.43 -10.89
CA TRP A 355 -7.43 1.35 -10.01
C TRP A 355 -7.62 2.69 -9.31
N THR A 356 -8.85 3.21 -9.27
CA THR A 356 -9.18 4.44 -8.54
C THR A 356 -10.34 4.20 -7.58
N LEU A 357 -10.32 4.91 -6.45
CA LEU A 357 -11.46 4.89 -5.52
C LEU A 357 -12.69 5.52 -6.16
N ALA A 358 -12.51 6.53 -7.02
CA ALA A 358 -13.63 7.19 -7.67
C ALA A 358 -14.43 6.21 -8.54
N ASP A 359 -13.77 5.41 -9.38
CA ASP A 359 -14.43 4.39 -10.21
C ASP A 359 -15.12 3.33 -9.34
N TYR A 360 -14.47 2.92 -8.25
CA TYR A 360 -15.06 1.99 -7.30
C TYR A 360 -16.34 2.57 -6.68
N ALA A 361 -16.29 3.78 -6.14
CA ALA A 361 -17.43 4.41 -5.48
C ALA A 361 -18.62 4.56 -6.43
N TYR A 362 -18.39 5.08 -7.64
CA TYR A 362 -19.44 5.27 -8.65
C TYR A 362 -20.04 3.96 -9.20
N ALA A 363 -19.33 2.83 -9.07
CA ALA A 363 -19.85 1.52 -9.44
C ALA A 363 -20.78 0.90 -8.37
N HIS A 364 -20.87 1.50 -7.19
CA HIS A 364 -21.64 0.99 -6.06
C HIS A 364 -22.79 1.92 -5.68
N ALA A 365 -23.68 1.42 -4.82
CA ALA A 365 -24.78 2.23 -4.31
C ALA A 365 -24.27 3.41 -3.49
N ASP A 366 -24.87 4.58 -3.72
CA ASP A 366 -24.62 5.79 -2.95
C ASP A 366 -24.85 5.54 -1.46
N ARG A 367 -23.87 5.87 -0.61
CA ARG A 367 -23.88 5.51 0.83
C ARG A 367 -24.70 6.50 1.64
N ASP A 368 -24.70 7.78 1.26
CA ASP A 368 -25.42 8.84 1.97
C ASP A 368 -26.66 9.34 1.21
N GLY A 369 -26.74 9.08 -0.10
CA GLY A 369 -27.84 9.47 -0.97
C GLY A 369 -28.00 10.98 -1.14
N ASN A 370 -26.99 11.76 -0.76
CA ASN A 370 -27.04 13.21 -0.77
C ASN A 370 -26.53 13.75 -2.11
N PRO A 371 -27.36 14.46 -2.88
CA PRO A 371 -26.95 14.96 -4.21
C PRO A 371 -25.85 16.02 -4.14
N MET A 372 -25.61 16.63 -2.97
CA MET A 372 -24.61 17.69 -2.77
C MET A 372 -23.20 17.16 -2.47
N THR A 373 -23.08 15.89 -2.10
CA THR A 373 -21.81 15.17 -1.95
C THR A 373 -21.62 14.27 -3.18
N SER A 374 -20.37 13.92 -3.46
CA SER A 374 -20.06 12.88 -4.46
C SER A 374 -19.69 11.60 -3.72
N GLN A 375 -20.09 10.46 -4.25
CA GLN A 375 -19.90 9.14 -3.62
C GLN A 375 -18.45 8.85 -3.17
N PRO A 376 -17.38 9.25 -3.90
CA PRO A 376 -16.01 9.04 -3.42
C PRO A 376 -15.69 9.78 -2.10
N THR A 377 -16.45 10.81 -1.75
CA THR A 377 -16.25 11.61 -0.53
C THR A 377 -16.83 10.97 0.74
N ASP A 378 -17.62 9.90 0.59
CA ASP A 378 -18.23 9.16 1.71
C ASP A 378 -17.25 8.22 2.39
N TYR A 379 -16.12 7.95 1.74
CA TYR A 379 -15.08 7.05 2.23
C TYR A 379 -14.01 7.83 3.00
N GLY A 380 -13.44 7.20 4.03
CA GLY A 380 -12.20 7.64 4.66
C GLY A 380 -11.19 6.50 4.74
N TRP A 381 -10.03 6.64 4.09
CA TRP A 381 -9.02 5.58 4.04
C TRP A 381 -8.45 5.21 5.43
N ALA A 382 -8.54 6.11 6.41
CA ALA A 382 -8.20 5.80 7.81
C ALA A 382 -9.22 4.87 8.50
N THR A 383 -10.45 4.78 8.01
CA THR A 383 -11.51 3.90 8.55
C THR A 383 -11.43 2.52 7.90
N PHE A 384 -11.22 1.46 8.70
CA PHE A 384 -11.05 0.10 8.18
C PHE A 384 -12.19 -0.34 7.27
N TRP A 385 -13.44 -0.18 7.72
CA TRP A 385 -14.61 -0.61 6.97
C TRP A 385 -14.86 0.20 5.69
N ASP A 386 -14.30 1.41 5.58
CA ASP A 386 -14.37 2.18 4.35
C ASP A 386 -13.32 1.73 3.33
N ARG A 387 -12.15 1.25 3.77
CA ARG A 387 -11.07 0.80 2.87
C ARG A 387 -11.13 -0.69 2.52
N TRP A 388 -11.71 -1.53 3.37
CA TRP A 388 -11.65 -2.98 3.19
C TRP A 388 -12.33 -3.46 1.90
N PRO A 389 -13.61 -3.13 1.60
CA PRO A 389 -14.22 -3.53 0.34
C PRO A 389 -13.51 -2.99 -0.92
N PRO A 390 -13.09 -1.71 -1.00
CA PRO A 390 -12.29 -1.23 -2.13
C PRO A 390 -10.97 -1.99 -2.33
N ILE A 391 -10.29 -2.39 -1.26
CA ILE A 391 -9.05 -3.19 -1.36
C ILE A 391 -9.34 -4.55 -1.99
N LEU A 392 -10.41 -5.23 -1.57
CA LEU A 392 -10.82 -6.51 -2.16
C LEU A 392 -11.19 -6.36 -3.64
N ASP A 393 -11.90 -5.30 -4.02
CA ASP A 393 -12.20 -4.98 -5.43
C ASP A 393 -10.91 -4.78 -6.24
N SER A 394 -9.93 -4.06 -5.67
CA SER A 394 -8.64 -3.84 -6.33
C SER A 394 -7.88 -5.14 -6.61
N PHE A 395 -7.95 -6.11 -5.69
CA PHE A 395 -7.41 -7.44 -5.89
C PHE A 395 -8.13 -8.22 -6.98
N GLU A 396 -9.47 -8.18 -7.02
CA GLU A 396 -10.24 -8.84 -8.09
C GLU A 396 -9.87 -8.30 -9.47
N LYS A 397 -9.64 -6.99 -9.62
CA LYS A 397 -9.13 -6.42 -10.89
C LYS A 397 -7.75 -7.00 -11.25
N GLY A 398 -6.83 -7.08 -10.29
CA GLY A 398 -5.52 -7.69 -10.53
C GLY A 398 -5.59 -9.21 -10.80
N TYR A 399 -6.59 -9.90 -10.28
CA TYR A 399 -6.81 -11.32 -10.57
C TYR A 399 -7.38 -11.56 -11.96
N ALA A 400 -8.16 -10.61 -12.50
CA ALA A 400 -8.66 -10.66 -13.88
C ALA A 400 -7.53 -10.44 -14.90
N GLU A 401 -6.48 -9.69 -14.53
CA GLU A 401 -5.31 -9.41 -15.37
C GLU A 401 -3.99 -9.83 -14.65
N PRO A 402 -3.75 -11.14 -14.45
CA PRO A 402 -2.70 -11.64 -13.56
C PRO A 402 -1.28 -11.25 -13.98
N THR A 403 -1.08 -10.88 -15.25
CA THR A 403 0.22 -10.41 -15.77
C THR A 403 0.51 -8.95 -15.42
N ALA A 404 -0.51 -8.13 -15.18
CA ALA A 404 -0.36 -6.68 -15.01
C ALA A 404 0.48 -6.28 -13.79
N PRO A 405 0.30 -6.88 -12.58
CA PRO A 405 1.09 -6.52 -11.40
C PRO A 405 2.59 -6.83 -11.51
N TRP A 406 3.02 -7.61 -12.51
CA TRP A 406 4.42 -7.98 -12.71
C TRP A 406 5.26 -6.91 -13.42
N VAL A 407 4.63 -5.87 -13.96
CA VAL A 407 5.35 -4.65 -14.36
C VAL A 407 5.67 -3.88 -13.09
N MET A 408 6.78 -4.26 -12.44
CA MET A 408 7.17 -3.74 -11.13
C MET A 408 7.42 -2.22 -11.17
N PRO A 409 7.03 -1.49 -10.11
CA PRO A 409 7.26 -0.06 -10.06
C PRO A 409 8.74 0.24 -9.90
N GLU A 410 9.22 1.30 -10.57
CA GLU A 410 10.52 1.88 -10.27
C GLU A 410 10.45 2.58 -8.90
N PRO A 411 11.47 2.40 -8.04
CA PRO A 411 11.52 3.12 -6.77
C PRO A 411 11.56 4.63 -6.99
N LEU A 412 10.87 5.37 -6.12
CA LEU A 412 10.83 6.83 -6.22
C LEU A 412 12.17 7.42 -5.78
N GLU A 413 12.66 8.37 -6.57
CA GLU A 413 13.80 9.21 -6.20
C GLU A 413 13.30 10.55 -5.69
N ASP A 414 13.93 11.07 -4.65
CA ASP A 414 13.72 12.45 -4.23
C ASP A 414 14.47 13.37 -5.21
N PRO A 415 13.78 14.20 -6.02
CA PRO A 415 14.44 15.12 -6.94
C PRO A 415 15.19 16.25 -6.22
N THR A 416 15.20 16.26 -4.88
CA THR A 416 15.69 17.35 -4.03
C THR A 416 16.86 16.95 -3.14
N ALA A 417 17.27 15.66 -3.16
CA ALA A 417 18.38 15.11 -2.38
C ALA A 417 19.79 15.52 -2.90
N GLY A 418 19.91 16.68 -3.55
CA GLY A 418 21.14 17.19 -4.17
C GLY A 418 21.83 18.29 -3.39
#